data_AF-L8LKK9-F1
#
_entry.id   AF-L8LKK9-F1
#
_cell.length_a   1.000
_cell.length_b   1.000
_cell.length_c   1.000
_cell.angle_alpha   90.00
_cell.angle_beta   90.00
_cell.angle_gamma   90.00
#
_symmetry.space_group_name_H-M   'P 1'
#
loop_
_entity.id
_entity.type
_entity.pdbx_description
1 polymer ?
#
loop_
_entity_poly.entity_id
_entity_poly.type
_entity_poly.pdbx_seq_one_letter_code
_entity_poly.pdbx_strand_id
1 'polypeptide(L)'
;MNRLNQEDYWRLNLVCDIFLDSIGWTGGNTTLEAIACDLPVVTTPGEFMRGRHSSAILTMLQVTDTIGADVSEYIDIAVKLGLDQSWRDRVLAQMKANHHLLYDDLTCISGLEAFFTSLFSES
;
A
#
# COMPACT_ATOMS: atom_id res chain seq x y z
N MET A 1 -17.68 -16.41 -9.13
CA MET A 1 -17.57 -15.05 -8.54
C MET A 1 -17.59 -14.08 -9.71
N ASN A 2 -18.50 -13.10 -9.73
CA ASN A 2 -18.60 -12.17 -10.86
C ASN A 2 -17.61 -11.01 -10.67
N ARG A 3 -16.94 -10.61 -11.75
CA ARG A 3 -16.06 -9.43 -11.76
C ARG A 3 -16.92 -8.17 -11.61
N LEU A 4 -16.55 -7.30 -10.67
CA LEU A 4 -17.16 -5.98 -10.50
C LEU A 4 -16.56 -4.99 -11.52
N ASN A 5 -17.33 -3.95 -11.87
CA ASN A 5 -16.74 -2.78 -12.50
C ASN A 5 -15.90 -1.99 -11.47
N GLN A 6 -15.17 -0.99 -11.94
CA GLN A 6 -14.26 -0.21 -11.10
C GLN A 6 -14.97 0.52 -9.96
N GLU A 7 -16.12 1.13 -10.24
CA GLU A 7 -16.86 1.93 -9.26
C GLU A 7 -17.42 1.05 -8.14
N ASP A 8 -18.00 -0.10 -8.48
CA ASP A 8 -18.51 -1.05 -7.50
C ASP A 8 -17.38 -1.68 -6.68
N TYR A 9 -16.20 -1.87 -7.26
CA TYR A 9 -15.01 -2.31 -6.53
C TYR A 9 -14.55 -1.27 -5.50
N TRP A 10 -14.48 0.02 -5.86
CA TRP A 10 -14.14 1.07 -4.89
C TRP A 10 -15.20 1.24 -3.81
N ARG A 11 -16.49 1.15 -4.16
CA ARG A 11 -17.58 1.17 -3.18
C ARG A 11 -17.46 0.03 -2.17
N LEU A 12 -17.00 -1.15 -2.61
CA LEU A 12 -16.69 -2.26 -1.71
C LEU A 12 -15.55 -1.90 -0.76
N ASN A 13 -14.44 -1.33 -1.26
CA ASN A 13 -13.33 -0.91 -0.40
C ASN A 13 -13.75 0.13 0.64
N LEU A 14 -14.62 1.09 0.28
CA LEU A 14 -15.12 2.15 1.17
C LEU A 14 -15.98 1.64 2.34
N VAL A 15 -16.51 0.41 2.26
CA VAL A 15 -17.29 -0.21 3.35
C VAL A 15 -16.54 -1.30 4.10
N CYS A 16 -15.28 -1.56 3.73
CA CYS A 16 -14.39 -2.46 4.45
C CYS A 16 -13.67 -1.72 5.58
N ASP A 17 -13.27 -2.46 6.62
CA ASP A 17 -12.52 -1.91 7.76
C ASP A 17 -11.01 -1.98 7.56
N ILE A 18 -10.52 -3.05 6.93
CA ILE A 18 -9.09 -3.33 6.72
C ILE A 18 -8.88 -4.05 5.38
N PHE A 19 -7.72 -3.88 4.78
CA PHE A 19 -7.28 -4.61 3.58
C PHE A 19 -6.20 -5.63 3.95
N LEU A 20 -6.53 -6.91 3.76
CA LEU A 20 -5.61 -8.02 3.94
C LEU A 20 -4.85 -8.27 2.63
N ASP A 21 -3.60 -7.83 2.57
CA ASP A 21 -2.79 -8.05 1.38
C ASP A 21 -2.40 -9.53 1.21
N SER A 22 -2.19 -9.93 -0.03
CA SER A 22 -1.85 -11.31 -0.39
C SER A 22 -0.39 -11.64 -0.06
N ILE A 23 -0.16 -12.82 0.53
CA ILE A 23 1.18 -13.28 0.90
C ILE A 23 1.87 -13.91 -0.32
N GLY A 24 3.14 -13.57 -0.55
CA GLY A 24 3.98 -14.12 -1.64
C GLY A 24 3.75 -13.51 -3.03
N TRP A 25 2.61 -12.85 -3.23
CA TRP A 25 2.32 -11.97 -4.36
C TRP A 25 1.47 -10.80 -3.88
N THR A 26 2.13 -9.73 -3.45
CA THR A 26 1.47 -8.56 -2.85
C THR A 26 0.77 -7.71 -3.90
N GLY A 27 -0.23 -6.96 -3.46
CA GLY A 27 -0.87 -5.93 -4.28
C GLY A 27 0.10 -4.84 -4.73
N GLY A 28 -0.23 -4.24 -5.88
CA GLY A 28 0.38 -2.98 -6.34
C GLY A 28 -0.76 -1.98 -6.50
N ASN A 29 -1.42 -2.03 -7.64
CA ASN A 29 -2.60 -1.18 -7.92
C ASN A 29 -3.71 -1.38 -6.89
N THR A 30 -4.05 -2.61 -6.51
CA THR A 30 -5.08 -2.88 -5.51
C THR A 30 -4.75 -2.29 -4.14
N THR A 31 -3.46 -2.24 -3.79
CA THR A 31 -2.98 -1.59 -2.55
C THR A 31 -3.14 -0.08 -2.64
N LEU A 32 -2.78 0.53 -3.77
CA LEU A 32 -3.00 1.96 -4.04
C LEU A 32 -4.50 2.30 -3.98
N GLU A 33 -5.35 1.49 -4.62
CA GLU A 33 -6.81 1.68 -4.61
C GLU A 33 -7.41 1.54 -3.21
N ALA A 34 -6.92 0.60 -2.39
CA ALA A 34 -7.31 0.46 -0.99
C ALA A 34 -6.93 1.72 -0.18
N ILE A 35 -5.69 2.20 -0.30
CA ILE A 35 -5.21 3.41 0.36
C ILE A 35 -6.04 4.63 -0.08
N ALA A 36 -6.32 4.77 -1.37
CA ALA A 36 -7.16 5.85 -1.90
C ALA A 36 -8.59 5.83 -1.34
N CYS A 37 -9.08 4.67 -0.90
CA CYS A 37 -10.35 4.49 -0.20
C CYS A 37 -10.22 4.63 1.33
N ASP A 38 -9.08 5.13 1.84
CA ASP A 38 -8.76 5.20 3.26
C ASP A 38 -8.87 3.84 3.97
N LEU A 39 -8.45 2.75 3.32
CA LEU A 39 -8.51 1.40 3.88
C LEU A 39 -7.13 0.97 4.41
N PRO A 40 -6.94 0.76 5.73
CA PRO A 40 -5.64 0.36 6.28
C PRO A 40 -5.20 -0.99 5.73
N VAL A 41 -3.97 -1.04 5.21
CA VAL A 41 -3.38 -2.23 4.61
C VAL A 41 -2.46 -2.93 5.61
N VAL A 42 -2.60 -4.24 5.76
CA VAL A 42 -1.60 -5.11 6.39
C VAL A 42 -0.92 -5.96 5.33
N THR A 43 0.40 -6.09 5.41
CA THR A 43 1.20 -6.89 4.47
C THR A 43 2.41 -7.51 5.17
N THR A 44 3.06 -8.47 4.52
CA THR A 44 4.33 -9.04 4.97
C THR A 44 5.23 -9.26 3.75
N PRO A 45 6.47 -8.73 3.73
CA PRO A 45 7.32 -8.77 2.56
C PRO A 45 7.87 -10.18 2.33
N GLY A 46 7.80 -10.64 1.08
CA GLY A 46 8.44 -11.88 0.64
C GLY A 46 9.90 -11.73 0.21
N GLU A 47 10.50 -12.84 -0.21
CA GLU A 47 11.86 -12.91 -0.76
C GLU A 47 11.98 -12.14 -2.10
N PHE A 48 10.98 -12.27 -2.96
CA PHE A 48 11.01 -11.70 -4.32
C PHE A 48 10.28 -10.35 -4.39
N MET A 49 10.67 -9.51 -5.37
CA MET A 49 10.07 -8.19 -5.63
C MET A 49 8.53 -8.21 -5.68
N ARG A 50 7.95 -9.22 -6.33
CA ARG A 50 6.48 -9.39 -6.43
C ARG A 50 5.76 -9.50 -5.09
N GLY A 51 6.48 -9.85 -4.03
CA GLY A 51 5.97 -9.93 -2.66
C GLY A 51 6.33 -8.71 -1.81
N ARG A 52 6.80 -7.61 -2.39
CA ARG A 52 7.33 -6.44 -1.65
C ARG A 52 6.71 -5.11 -2.06
N HIS A 53 5.72 -5.12 -2.97
CA HIS A 53 5.11 -3.89 -3.48
C HIS A 53 4.35 -3.15 -2.38
N SER A 54 3.40 -3.81 -1.70
CA SER A 54 2.63 -3.17 -0.63
C SER A 54 3.51 -2.67 0.51
N SER A 55 4.54 -3.43 0.91
CA SER A 55 5.47 -2.97 1.95
C SER A 55 6.26 -1.73 1.52
N ALA A 56 6.65 -1.64 0.24
CA ALA A 56 7.34 -0.46 -0.29
C ALA A 56 6.40 0.76 -0.33
N ILE A 57 5.14 0.57 -0.75
CA ILE A 57 4.10 1.61 -0.75
C ILE A 57 3.85 2.13 0.68
N LEU A 58 3.68 1.23 1.65
CA LEU A 58 3.48 1.59 3.05
C LEU A 58 4.71 2.28 3.65
N THR A 59 5.92 1.89 3.24
CA THR A 59 7.17 2.56 3.65
C THR A 59 7.23 3.98 3.09
N MET A 60 6.85 4.19 1.82
CA MET A 60 6.77 5.52 1.19
C MET A 60 5.76 6.43 1.89
N LEU A 61 4.61 5.87 2.31
CA LEU A 61 3.61 6.53 3.15
C LEU A 61 4.03 6.69 4.61
N GLN A 62 5.17 6.14 5.01
CA GLN A 62 5.65 6.12 6.40
C GLN A 62 4.68 5.45 7.40
N VAL A 63 3.89 4.47 6.93
CA VAL A 63 2.98 3.66 7.76
C VAL A 63 3.56 2.25 7.87
N THR A 64 4.65 2.12 8.64
CA THR A 64 5.39 0.85 8.74
C THR A 64 4.85 -0.10 9.81
N ASP A 65 4.01 0.40 10.72
CA ASP A 65 3.45 -0.38 11.85
C ASP A 65 2.50 -1.52 11.40
N THR A 66 2.08 -1.52 10.13
CA THR A 66 1.23 -2.57 9.54
C THR A 66 1.98 -3.50 8.59
N ILE A 67 3.31 -3.46 8.61
CA ILE A 67 4.19 -4.37 7.87
C ILE A 67 4.73 -5.44 8.84
N GLY A 68 4.18 -6.65 8.79
CA GLY A 68 4.66 -7.76 9.61
C GLY A 68 5.94 -8.38 9.04
N ALA A 69 6.90 -8.73 9.89
CA ALA A 69 8.16 -9.36 9.50
C ALA A 69 7.97 -10.78 8.96
N ASP A 70 6.89 -11.45 9.38
CA ASP A 70 6.49 -12.77 8.90
C ASP A 70 4.95 -12.95 8.94
N VAL A 71 4.49 -14.16 8.63
CA VAL A 71 3.06 -14.50 8.61
C VAL A 71 2.41 -14.44 9.99
N SER A 72 3.15 -14.75 11.06
CA SER A 72 2.61 -14.68 12.43
C SER A 72 2.34 -13.22 12.79
N GLU A 73 3.31 -12.34 12.56
CA GLU A 73 3.13 -10.92 12.85
C GLU A 73 2.10 -10.27 11.93
N TYR A 74 2.00 -10.69 10.67
CA TYR A 74 0.90 -10.30 9.77
C TYR A 74 -0.47 -10.59 10.40
N ILE A 75 -0.65 -11.80 10.96
CA ILE A 75 -1.91 -12.20 11.60
C ILE A 75 -2.18 -11.34 12.84
N ASP A 76 -1.18 -11.12 13.69
CA ASP A 76 -1.33 -10.30 14.89
C ASP A 76 -1.72 -8.86 14.55
N ILE A 77 -1.08 -8.27 13.52
CA ILE A 77 -1.41 -6.94 12.99
C ILE A 77 -2.84 -6.94 12.43
N ALA A 78 -3.22 -7.92 11.62
CA ALA A 78 -4.55 -8.03 11.03
C ALA A 78 -5.65 -8.10 12.09
N VAL A 79 -5.45 -8.93 13.11
CA VAL A 79 -6.36 -9.07 14.26
C VAL A 79 -6.45 -7.77 15.03
N LYS A 80 -5.30 -7.14 15.32
CA LYS A 80 -5.27 -5.87 16.05
C LYS A 80 -5.95 -4.75 15.26
N LEU A 81 -5.72 -4.66 13.94
CA LEU A 81 -6.41 -3.70 13.08
C LEU A 81 -7.92 -3.96 13.12
N GLY A 82 -8.35 -5.22 13.08
CA GLY A 82 -9.78 -5.62 13.10
C GLY A 82 -10.50 -5.42 14.44
N LEU A 83 -9.79 -5.46 15.57
CA LEU A 83 -10.39 -5.41 16.92
C LEU A 83 -10.13 -4.12 17.69
N ASP A 84 -9.01 -3.44 17.46
CA ASP A 84 -8.64 -2.19 18.14
C ASP A 84 -8.96 -0.98 17.26
N GLN A 85 -10.19 -0.46 17.40
CA GLN A 85 -10.64 0.72 16.65
C GLN A 85 -9.74 1.94 16.89
N SER A 86 -9.30 2.15 18.13
CA SER A 86 -8.47 3.31 18.47
C SER A 86 -7.11 3.25 17.77
N TRP A 87 -6.54 2.06 17.62
CA TRP A 87 -5.31 1.89 16.85
C TRP A 87 -5.55 2.01 15.34
N ARG A 88 -6.63 1.41 14.81
CA ARG A 88 -7.04 1.57 13.41
C ARG A 88 -7.18 3.05 13.03
N ASP A 89 -7.84 3.85 13.86
CA ASP A 89 -8.04 5.28 13.64
C ASP A 89 -6.70 6.05 13.61
N ARG A 90 -5.72 5.65 14.42
CA ARG A 90 -4.37 6.24 14.38
C ARG A 90 -3.64 5.91 13.09
N VAL A 91 -3.69 4.65 12.65
CA VAL A 91 -3.10 4.21 11.38
C VAL A 91 -3.74 4.97 10.21
N LEU A 92 -5.08 5.09 10.21
CA LEU A 92 -5.83 5.87 9.23
C LEU A 92 -5.40 7.33 9.19
N ALA A 93 -5.31 7.99 10.35
CA ALA A 93 -4.91 9.38 10.43
C ALA A 93 -3.50 9.60 9.88
N GLN A 94 -2.56 8.70 10.19
CA GLN A 94 -1.19 8.75 9.67
C GLN A 94 -1.16 8.55 8.14
N MET A 95 -1.90 7.56 7.64
CA MET A 95 -1.99 7.28 6.21
C MET A 95 -2.53 8.50 5.44
N LYS A 96 -3.64 9.07 5.88
CA LYS A 96 -4.26 10.27 5.28
C LYS A 96 -3.33 11.46 5.27
N ALA A 97 -2.63 11.72 6.37
CA ALA A 97 -1.68 12.83 6.47
C ALA A 97 -0.55 12.73 5.43
N ASN A 98 -0.20 11.51 5.05
CA ASN A 98 0.93 11.21 4.17
C ASN A 98 0.54 10.85 2.73
N HIS A 99 -0.74 10.91 2.33
CA HIS A 99 -1.18 10.58 0.97
C HIS A 99 -0.39 11.31 -0.13
N HIS A 100 -0.03 12.57 0.10
CA HIS A 100 0.77 13.38 -0.82
C HIS A 100 2.15 12.76 -1.14
N LEU A 101 2.75 12.03 -0.19
CA LEU A 101 4.04 11.34 -0.41
C LEU A 101 3.93 10.23 -1.45
N LEU A 102 2.73 9.72 -1.72
CA LEU A 102 2.50 8.62 -2.64
C LEU A 102 1.88 9.09 -3.96
N TYR A 103 0.91 9.99 -3.91
CA TYR A 103 0.13 10.41 -5.08
C TYR A 103 0.66 11.67 -5.77
N ASP A 104 1.45 12.49 -5.07
CA ASP A 104 2.00 13.74 -5.60
C ASP A 104 3.54 13.69 -5.76
N ASP A 105 4.17 12.53 -5.53
CA ASP A 105 5.61 12.37 -5.66
C ASP A 105 6.05 12.23 -7.13
N LEU A 106 6.62 13.30 -7.67
CA LEU A 106 7.16 13.35 -9.03
C LEU A 106 8.63 12.89 -9.10
N THR A 107 9.26 12.51 -7.97
CA THR A 107 10.68 12.13 -7.93
C THR A 107 10.99 10.98 -8.88
N CYS A 108 10.10 9.99 -9.01
CA CYS A 108 10.29 8.89 -9.95
C CYS A 108 10.27 9.35 -11.42
N ILE A 109 9.44 10.35 -11.75
CA ILE A 109 9.35 10.92 -13.09
C ILE A 109 10.63 11.69 -13.40
N SER A 110 11.04 12.60 -12.53
CA SER A 110 12.28 13.38 -12.70
C SER A 110 13.52 12.50 -12.74
N GLY A 111 13.57 11.44 -11.93
CA GLY A 111 14.66 10.45 -11.96
C GLY A 111 14.74 9.70 -13.30
N LEU A 112 13.59 9.31 -13.85
CA LEU A 112 13.52 8.66 -15.15
C LEU A 112 13.90 9.62 -16.30
N GLU A 113 13.46 10.87 -16.26
CA GLU A 113 13.85 11.92 -17.21
C GLU A 113 15.36 12.16 -17.20
N ALA A 114 15.97 12.26 -16.00
CA ALA A 114 17.41 12.43 -15.84
C ALA A 114 18.18 11.23 -16.40
N PHE A 115 17.70 10.01 -16.12
CA PHE A 115 18.28 8.78 -16.67
C PHE A 115 18.26 8.78 -18.21
N PHE A 116 17.11 9.05 -18.82
CA PHE A 116 17.04 9.12 -20.29
C PHE A 116 17.91 10.23 -20.88
N THR A 117 17.92 11.41 -20.27
CA THR A 117 18.77 12.52 -20.72
C THR A 117 20.25 12.13 -20.71
N SER A 118 20.70 11.44 -19.66
CA SER A 118 22.10 10.98 -19.57
C SER A 118 22.49 10.01 -20.70
N LEU A 119 21.61 9.08 -21.06
CA LEU A 119 21.85 8.11 -22.13
C LEU A 119 22.00 8.77 -23.50
N PHE A 120 21.23 9.82 -23.78
CA PHE A 120 21.25 10.50 -25.08
C PHE A 120 22.26 11.66 -25.15
N SER A 121 22.78 12.14 -24.01
CA SER A 121 23.85 13.14 -23.99
C SER A 121 25.25 12.56 -24.19
N GLU A 122 25.41 11.23 -24.07
CA GLU A 122 26.67 10.50 -24.29
C GLU A 122 26.79 9.89 -25.70
N SER A 123 25.87 10.24 -26.62
CA SER A 123 25.86 9.83 -28.05
C SER A 123 26.23 11.00 -28.97
#